data_AF-A0A2G5E8R0-F1
#
_entry.id   AF-A0A2G5E8R0-F1
#
_cell.length_a   1.000
_cell.length_b   1.000
_cell.length_c   1.000
_cell.angle_alpha   90.00
_cell.angle_beta   90.00
_cell.angle_gamma   90.00
#
_symmetry.space_group_name_H-M   'P 1'
#
loop_
_entity.id
_entity.type
_entity.pdbx_description
1 polymer ?
#
loop_
_entity_poly.entity_id
_entity_poly.type
_entity_poly.pdbx_seq_one_letter_code
_entity_poly.pdbx_strand_id
1 'polypeptide(L)'
;MERLCCFNSTYSKFVGVRASYGSGKGRSNHGSVKYGFNLVKGKANHPMEDFHVAKFIETKGHEIGLFAIYDGHLGDSVPAYLQKHLFSNILKEEEFWTDPHRSISKAYESTDEAILSHTPDLGRGGSTAVTAVIINGRKLWIANVGDSRGVLSKRGQAIQMTVDHEPNTERGSIENRGGFVSNMPGVYQYNHEENKMGIYRSSFPKIKGT
;
A
#
# COMPACT_ATOMS: atom_id res chain seq x y z
N MET A 1 7.63 -43.72 -11.93
CA MET A 1 8.95 -43.71 -11.28
C MET A 1 9.64 -42.40 -11.64
N GLU A 2 10.02 -41.71 -10.57
CA GLU A 2 10.66 -40.40 -10.39
C GLU A 2 11.66 -39.91 -11.46
N ARG A 3 11.69 -38.60 -11.72
CA ARG A 3 12.60 -37.58 -11.12
C ARG A 3 12.43 -36.25 -11.89
N LEU A 4 11.91 -35.17 -11.28
CA LEU A 4 12.58 -34.16 -10.44
C LEU A 4 13.56 -33.24 -11.19
N CYS A 5 13.35 -31.93 -10.94
CA CYS A 5 14.25 -30.77 -11.10
C CYS A 5 14.37 -30.20 -12.53
N CYS A 6 14.29 -28.88 -12.78
CA CYS A 6 14.73 -27.75 -11.95
C CYS A 6 13.81 -26.51 -12.12
N PHE A 7 13.47 -25.89 -10.99
CA PHE A 7 13.10 -24.48 -10.91
C PHE A 7 14.30 -23.63 -11.30
N ASN A 8 14.20 -22.84 -12.37
CA ASN A 8 15.16 -21.76 -12.62
C ASN A 8 14.71 -20.50 -11.88
N SER A 9 15.22 -20.39 -10.65
CA SER A 9 15.42 -19.13 -9.95
C SER A 9 16.24 -18.19 -10.84
N THR A 10 15.61 -17.13 -11.34
CA THR A 10 16.33 -15.97 -11.86
C THR A 10 16.26 -14.88 -10.79
N TYR A 11 17.28 -14.87 -9.95
CA TYR A 11 17.63 -13.78 -9.05
C TYR A 11 17.99 -12.57 -9.92
N SER A 12 17.00 -11.75 -10.26
CA SER A 12 17.21 -10.51 -11.01
C SER A 12 17.88 -9.50 -10.08
N LYS A 13 19.07 -9.07 -10.50
CA LYS A 13 19.92 -8.07 -9.84
C LYS A 13 19.11 -6.84 -9.41
N PHE A 14 19.40 -6.40 -8.19
CA PHE A 14 18.96 -5.14 -7.60
C PHE A 14 19.20 -3.96 -8.55
N VAL A 15 18.11 -3.44 -9.11
CA VAL A 15 18.05 -2.09 -9.65
C VAL A 15 16.83 -1.45 -9.01
N GLY A 16 17.07 -0.53 -8.07
CA GLY A 16 16.01 0.23 -7.42
C GLY A 16 15.12 0.89 -8.46
N VAL A 17 13.81 0.65 -8.37
CA VAL A 17 12.84 1.43 -9.12
C VAL A 17 12.89 2.83 -8.50
N ARG A 18 13.66 3.73 -9.12
CA ARG A 18 13.70 5.15 -8.71
C ARG A 18 12.26 5.69 -8.72
N ALA A 19 11.93 6.57 -7.77
CA ALA A 19 10.71 7.35 -7.77
C ALA A 19 10.51 7.96 -9.18
N SER A 20 9.54 7.41 -9.92
CA SER A 20 9.35 7.73 -11.33
C SER A 20 8.49 8.97 -11.43
N TYR A 21 9.11 10.10 -11.77
CA TYR A 21 8.38 11.21 -12.38
C TYR A 21 7.68 10.67 -13.62
N GLY A 22 6.35 10.72 -13.66
CA GLY A 22 5.67 10.04 -14.73
C GLY A 22 4.18 10.19 -14.74
N SER A 23 3.65 10.38 -15.94
CA SER A 23 2.27 10.10 -16.24
C SER A 23 2.17 8.82 -17.05
N GLY A 24 1.06 8.12 -16.91
CA GLY A 24 0.81 6.89 -17.65
C GLY A 24 -0.66 6.61 -17.74
N LYS A 25 -1.00 5.71 -18.66
CA LYS A 25 -2.35 5.23 -18.87
C LYS A 25 -2.33 3.80 -19.36
N GLY A 26 -3.40 3.08 -19.12
CA GLY A 26 -3.58 1.74 -19.62
C GLY A 26 -5.03 1.29 -19.54
N ARG A 27 -5.23 0.01 -19.81
CA ARG A 27 -6.54 -0.63 -19.79
C ARG A 27 -6.40 -2.08 -19.35
N SER A 28 -7.51 -2.67 -18.92
CA SER A 28 -7.63 -4.10 -18.71
C SER A 28 -7.50 -4.85 -20.04
N ASN A 29 -7.06 -6.10 -19.99
CA ASN A 29 -6.91 -7.00 -21.14
C ASN A 29 -8.27 -7.22 -21.82
N HIS A 30 -9.34 -7.35 -21.05
CA HIS A 30 -10.71 -7.44 -21.59
C HIS A 30 -11.30 -6.08 -22.01
N GLY A 31 -10.54 -4.98 -21.89
CA GLY A 31 -10.91 -3.63 -22.35
C GLY A 31 -12.02 -2.92 -21.57
N SER A 32 -12.57 -3.56 -20.54
CA SER A 32 -13.68 -3.07 -19.71
C SER A 32 -13.29 -1.96 -18.74
N VAL A 33 -12.03 -1.88 -18.33
CA VAL A 33 -11.54 -0.90 -17.35
C VAL A 33 -10.36 -0.15 -17.96
N LYS A 34 -10.32 1.17 -17.76
CA LYS A 34 -9.20 2.05 -18.15
C LYS A 34 -8.63 2.69 -16.90
N TYR A 35 -7.33 2.98 -16.91
CA TYR A 35 -6.67 3.69 -15.83
C TYR A 35 -5.70 4.74 -16.37
N GLY A 36 -5.40 5.71 -15.52
CA GLY A 36 -4.37 6.71 -15.72
C GLY A 36 -3.76 7.11 -14.38
N PHE A 37 -2.54 7.59 -14.40
CA PHE A 37 -1.83 8.11 -13.23
C PHE A 37 -0.92 9.26 -13.64
N ASN A 38 -0.61 10.12 -12.68
CA ASN A 38 0.37 11.18 -12.82
C ASN A 38 1.05 11.41 -11.47
N LEU A 39 2.37 11.51 -11.49
CA LEU A 39 3.21 11.73 -10.31
C LEU A 39 4.12 12.93 -10.58
N VAL A 40 4.06 13.93 -9.70
CA VAL A 40 4.79 15.20 -9.84
C VAL A 40 5.40 15.56 -8.50
N LYS A 41 6.72 15.79 -8.47
CA LYS A 41 7.37 16.34 -7.27
C LYS A 41 6.90 17.77 -7.02
N GLY A 42 6.42 18.02 -5.82
CA GLY A 42 6.04 19.35 -5.36
C GLY A 42 7.24 20.28 -5.09
N LYS A 43 6.97 21.37 -4.38
CA LYS A 43 7.97 22.39 -4.02
C LYS A 43 8.83 22.02 -2.80
N ALA A 44 8.57 20.88 -2.18
CA ALA A 44 9.25 20.49 -0.96
C ALA A 44 10.75 20.23 -1.22
N ASN A 45 11.58 20.63 -0.26
CA ASN A 45 13.03 20.55 -0.37
C ASN A 45 13.60 19.17 0.06
N HIS A 46 12.85 18.10 -0.21
CA HIS A 46 13.28 16.71 -0.06
C HIS A 46 13.14 15.96 -1.40
N PRO A 47 13.73 14.76 -1.58
CA PRO A 47 13.49 13.92 -2.75
C PRO A 47 12.01 13.54 -2.92
N MET A 48 11.64 13.00 -4.07
CA MET A 48 10.30 12.44 -4.26
C MET A 48 10.16 11.17 -3.41
N GLU A 49 9.22 11.16 -2.46
CA GLU A 49 9.00 10.03 -1.55
C GLU A 49 7.73 9.24 -1.89
N ASP A 50 6.85 9.76 -2.77
CA ASP A 50 5.66 9.02 -3.19
C ASP A 50 5.95 7.97 -4.26
N PHE A 51 5.27 6.83 -4.13
CA PHE A 51 5.28 5.73 -5.09
C PHE A 51 3.85 5.35 -5.46
N HIS A 52 3.69 4.71 -6.61
CA HIS A 52 2.40 4.20 -7.03
C HIS A 52 2.53 2.82 -7.67
N VAL A 53 1.40 2.12 -7.77
CA VAL A 53 1.22 0.97 -8.67
C VAL A 53 -0.01 1.22 -9.51
N ALA A 54 0.05 0.93 -10.80
CA ALA A 54 -1.11 0.97 -11.68
C ALA A 54 -0.92 -0.03 -12.81
N LYS A 55 -1.49 -1.23 -12.67
CA LYS A 55 -1.34 -2.30 -13.67
C LYS A 55 -2.46 -3.33 -13.60
N PHE A 56 -2.63 -4.07 -14.68
CA PHE A 56 -3.41 -5.30 -14.72
C PHE A 56 -2.48 -6.51 -14.83
N ILE A 57 -2.87 -7.61 -14.21
CA ILE A 57 -2.21 -8.92 -14.31
C ILE A 57 -3.25 -10.01 -14.53
N GLU A 58 -2.81 -11.15 -15.07
CA GLU A 58 -3.60 -12.39 -15.09
C GLU A 58 -3.00 -13.41 -14.14
N THR A 59 -3.82 -14.01 -13.29
CA THR A 59 -3.39 -15.07 -12.39
C THR A 59 -4.57 -15.99 -12.04
N LYS A 60 -4.31 -17.30 -11.99
CA LYS A 60 -5.33 -18.33 -11.71
C LYS A 60 -6.62 -18.20 -12.54
N GLY A 61 -6.52 -17.74 -13.79
CA GLY A 61 -7.68 -17.54 -14.67
C GLY A 61 -8.52 -16.29 -14.38
N HIS A 62 -8.02 -15.39 -13.53
CA HIS A 62 -8.64 -14.10 -13.21
C HIS A 62 -7.78 -12.94 -13.70
N GLU A 63 -8.44 -11.92 -14.22
CA GLU A 63 -7.83 -10.63 -14.46
C GLU A 63 -7.91 -9.80 -13.18
N ILE A 64 -6.77 -9.28 -12.72
CA ILE A 64 -6.68 -8.46 -11.51
C ILE A 64 -6.10 -7.08 -11.86
N GLY A 65 -6.84 -6.03 -11.55
CA GLY A 65 -6.34 -4.66 -11.52
C GLY A 65 -5.75 -4.34 -10.16
N LEU A 66 -4.51 -3.84 -10.13
CA LEU A 66 -3.76 -3.49 -8.92
C LEU A 66 -3.39 -2.02 -8.99
N PHE A 67 -3.87 -1.25 -8.02
CA PHE A 67 -3.64 0.19 -7.94
C PHE A 67 -3.26 0.61 -6.54
N ALA A 68 -2.23 1.42 -6.37
CA ALA A 68 -1.84 1.91 -5.06
C ALA A 68 -1.19 3.28 -5.13
N ILE A 69 -1.30 4.03 -4.05
CA ILE A 69 -0.50 5.20 -3.73
C ILE A 69 0.16 4.96 -2.37
N TYR A 70 1.45 5.27 -2.29
CA TYR A 70 2.26 5.20 -1.09
C TYR A 70 2.90 6.57 -0.91
N ASP A 71 2.52 7.29 0.15
CA ASP A 71 3.07 8.60 0.49
C ASP A 71 4.14 8.39 1.57
N GLY A 72 5.41 8.49 1.16
CA GLY A 72 6.56 8.28 2.02
C GLY A 72 6.89 9.49 2.88
N HIS A 73 7.49 9.25 4.04
CA HIS A 73 8.02 10.31 4.89
C HIS A 73 9.32 9.86 5.57
N LEU A 74 10.29 10.77 5.63
CA LEU A 74 11.63 10.53 6.18
C LEU A 74 12.41 9.45 5.40
N GLY A 75 12.21 9.38 4.09
CA GLY A 75 12.87 8.46 3.17
C GLY A 75 11.92 7.78 2.18
N ASP A 76 12.49 7.31 1.07
CA ASP A 76 11.78 6.62 -0.02
C ASP A 76 11.85 5.08 0.09
N SER A 77 12.55 4.55 1.09
CA SER A 77 12.84 3.11 1.20
C SER A 77 11.61 2.28 1.57
N VAL A 78 10.79 2.75 2.51
CA VAL A 78 9.52 2.09 2.87
C VAL A 78 8.49 2.10 1.73
N PRO A 79 8.16 3.24 1.09
CA PRO A 79 7.22 3.23 -0.04
C PRO A 79 7.75 2.43 -1.24
N ALA A 80 9.08 2.40 -1.49
CA ALA A 80 9.68 1.52 -2.49
C ALA A 80 9.51 0.03 -2.15
N TYR A 81 9.67 -0.34 -0.87
CA TYR A 81 9.41 -1.69 -0.40
C TYR A 81 7.94 -2.08 -0.61
N LEU A 82 6.99 -1.21 -0.24
CA LEU A 82 5.56 -1.42 -0.44
C LEU A 82 5.21 -1.64 -1.92
N GLN A 83 5.74 -0.81 -2.81
CA GLN A 83 5.53 -0.93 -4.25
C GLN A 83 5.90 -2.32 -4.79
N LYS A 84 6.98 -2.90 -4.26
CA LYS A 84 7.51 -4.19 -4.70
C LYS A 84 6.80 -5.38 -4.04
N HIS A 85 6.42 -5.26 -2.77
CA HIS A 85 6.08 -6.42 -1.94
C HIS A 85 4.59 -6.53 -1.59
N LEU A 86 3.89 -5.41 -1.32
CA LEU A 86 2.56 -5.45 -0.72
C LEU A 86 1.55 -6.25 -1.58
N PHE A 87 1.44 -5.95 -2.87
CA PHE A 87 0.56 -6.72 -3.75
C PHE A 87 1.00 -8.17 -3.94
N SER A 88 2.31 -8.45 -3.92
CA SER A 88 2.79 -9.83 -4.00
C SER A 88 2.33 -10.62 -2.79
N ASN A 89 2.39 -10.02 -1.60
CA ASN A 89 1.94 -10.64 -0.36
C ASN A 89 0.42 -10.84 -0.38
N ILE A 90 -0.38 -9.83 -0.76
CA ILE A 90 -1.85 -9.94 -0.90
C ILE A 90 -2.25 -11.14 -1.78
N LEU A 91 -1.59 -11.30 -2.94
CA LEU A 91 -1.95 -12.35 -3.91
C LEU A 91 -1.44 -13.75 -3.52
N LYS A 92 -0.50 -13.84 -2.57
CA LYS A 92 0.04 -15.11 -2.05
C LYS A 92 -0.77 -15.67 -0.89
N GLU A 93 -1.58 -14.83 -0.22
CA GLU A 93 -2.48 -15.29 0.82
C GLU A 93 -3.41 -16.39 0.31
N GLU A 94 -3.47 -17.50 1.04
CA GLU A 94 -4.22 -18.70 0.66
C GLU A 94 -5.71 -18.40 0.45
N GLU A 95 -6.26 -17.59 1.36
CA GLU A 95 -7.67 -17.23 1.40
C GLU A 95 -8.03 -16.08 0.44
N PHE A 96 -7.12 -15.57 -0.39
CA PHE A 96 -7.37 -14.34 -1.18
C PHE A 96 -8.62 -14.45 -2.07
N TRP A 97 -8.93 -15.64 -2.57
CA TRP A 97 -10.06 -15.88 -3.47
C TRP A 97 -11.38 -16.13 -2.75
N THR A 98 -11.33 -16.58 -1.49
CA THR A 98 -12.49 -16.94 -0.68
C THR A 98 -12.85 -15.84 0.32
N ASP A 99 -11.84 -15.20 0.91
CA ASP A 99 -11.93 -14.08 1.84
C ASP A 99 -10.86 -13.01 1.53
N PRO A 100 -11.07 -12.20 0.47
CA PRO A 100 -10.14 -11.12 0.12
C PRO A 100 -9.96 -10.11 1.24
N HIS A 101 -10.97 -9.88 2.08
CA HIS A 101 -10.89 -8.94 3.20
C HIS A 101 -9.81 -9.39 4.17
N ARG A 102 -9.92 -10.62 4.68
CA ARG A 102 -8.97 -11.18 5.63
C ARG A 102 -7.56 -11.29 5.03
N SER A 103 -7.44 -11.70 3.78
CA SER A 103 -6.15 -11.78 3.10
C SER A 103 -5.48 -10.42 2.93
N ILE A 104 -6.24 -9.39 2.54
CA ILE A 104 -5.67 -8.04 2.44
C ILE A 104 -5.21 -7.55 3.82
N SER A 105 -5.99 -7.75 4.89
CA SER A 105 -5.56 -7.41 6.26
C SER A 105 -4.26 -8.13 6.65
N LYS A 106 -4.20 -9.46 6.52
CA LYS A 106 -3.02 -10.27 6.85
C LYS A 106 -1.77 -9.85 6.06
N ALA A 107 -1.95 -9.55 4.78
CA ALA A 107 -0.85 -9.12 3.92
C ALA A 107 -0.31 -7.74 4.32
N TYR A 108 -1.17 -6.80 4.71
CA TYR A 108 -0.72 -5.51 5.27
C TYR A 108 0.06 -5.71 6.58
N GLU A 109 -0.45 -6.53 7.50
CA GLU A 109 0.19 -6.84 8.79
C GLU A 109 1.57 -7.49 8.60
N SER A 110 1.65 -8.58 7.84
CA SER A 110 2.92 -9.27 7.57
C SER A 110 3.92 -8.41 6.79
N THR A 111 3.45 -7.50 5.95
CA THR A 111 4.31 -6.55 5.24
C THR A 111 4.87 -5.49 6.19
N ASP A 112 4.06 -4.96 7.12
CA ASP A 112 4.52 -4.05 8.18
C ASP A 112 5.56 -4.72 9.09
N GLU A 113 5.31 -5.96 9.52
CA GLU A 113 6.26 -6.74 10.32
C GLU A 113 7.60 -6.96 9.57
N ALA A 114 7.54 -7.21 8.26
CA ALA A 114 8.72 -7.34 7.43
C ALA A 114 9.51 -6.01 7.33
N ILE A 115 8.82 -4.87 7.23
CA ILE A 115 9.46 -3.55 7.21
C ILE A 115 10.16 -3.29 8.56
N LEU A 116 9.46 -3.53 9.67
CA LEU A 116 10.00 -3.27 11.01
C LEU A 116 11.18 -4.18 11.37
N SER A 117 11.15 -5.45 10.94
CA SER A 117 12.28 -6.37 11.12
C SER A 117 13.52 -5.99 10.30
N HIS A 118 13.36 -5.23 9.21
CA HIS A 118 14.44 -4.74 8.35
C HIS A 118 14.72 -3.22 8.53
N THR A 119 14.30 -2.62 9.66
CA THR A 119 14.53 -1.18 9.94
C THR A 119 16.01 -0.75 9.75
N PRO A 120 17.04 -1.54 10.12
CA PRO A 120 18.43 -1.14 9.87
C PRO A 120 18.76 -0.89 8.39
N ASP A 121 18.08 -1.60 7.47
CA ASP A 121 18.31 -1.51 6.03
C ASP A 121 17.37 -0.51 5.33
N LEU A 122 16.15 -0.33 5.87
CA LEU A 122 15.11 0.55 5.29
C LEU A 122 15.11 1.97 5.87
N GLY A 123 15.87 2.21 6.94
CA GLY A 123 15.91 3.50 7.64
C GLY A 123 14.72 3.70 8.59
N ARG A 124 14.60 4.93 9.11
CA ARG A 124 13.61 5.29 10.14
C ARG A 124 12.33 5.92 9.55
N GLY A 125 12.18 5.88 8.23
CA GLY A 125 11.02 6.44 7.53
C GLY A 125 9.82 5.51 7.52
N GLY A 126 8.70 6.03 7.04
CA GLY A 126 7.45 5.29 6.94
C GLY A 126 6.71 5.65 5.66
N SER A 127 5.51 5.09 5.51
CA SER A 127 4.65 5.40 4.38
C SER A 127 3.18 5.23 4.72
N THR A 128 2.31 5.99 4.06
CA THR A 128 0.90 5.61 3.89
C THR A 128 0.79 4.45 2.90
N ALA A 129 -0.37 3.81 2.87
CA ALA A 129 -0.72 2.84 1.84
C ALA A 129 -2.22 2.81 1.59
N VAL A 130 -2.66 3.40 0.46
CA VAL A 130 -4.00 3.19 -0.08
C VAL A 130 -3.91 2.28 -1.30
N THR A 131 -4.59 1.13 -1.26
CA THR A 131 -4.61 0.14 -2.35
C THR A 131 -6.03 -0.08 -2.84
N ALA A 132 -6.17 -0.39 -4.13
CA ALA A 132 -7.38 -0.86 -4.76
C ALA A 132 -7.08 -2.12 -5.59
N VAL A 133 -7.87 -3.17 -5.36
CA VAL A 133 -7.81 -4.45 -6.06
C VAL A 133 -9.14 -4.65 -6.80
N ILE A 134 -9.06 -4.79 -8.13
CA ILE A 134 -10.21 -5.05 -8.98
C ILE A 134 -10.12 -6.48 -9.50
N ILE A 135 -11.12 -7.32 -9.21
CA ILE A 135 -11.16 -8.71 -9.70
C ILE A 135 -12.17 -8.82 -10.84
N ASN A 136 -11.70 -9.25 -12.02
CA ASN A 136 -12.47 -9.45 -13.25
C ASN A 136 -13.32 -8.24 -13.65
N GLY A 137 -12.86 -7.03 -13.33
CA GLY A 137 -13.59 -5.78 -13.59
C GLY A 137 -14.91 -5.61 -12.82
N ARG A 138 -15.19 -6.45 -11.81
CA ARG A 138 -16.50 -6.54 -11.15
C ARG A 138 -16.46 -6.28 -9.64
N LYS A 139 -15.46 -6.86 -8.95
CA LYS A 139 -15.32 -6.71 -7.50
C LYS A 139 -14.20 -5.72 -7.21
N LEU A 140 -14.48 -4.72 -6.39
CA LEU A 140 -13.51 -3.71 -5.96
C LEU A 140 -13.28 -3.84 -4.45
N TRP A 141 -12.02 -3.97 -4.07
CA TRP A 141 -11.56 -3.91 -2.69
C TRP A 141 -10.63 -2.73 -2.53
N ILE A 142 -10.90 -1.86 -1.55
CA ILE A 142 -10.01 -0.74 -1.22
C ILE A 142 -9.57 -0.89 0.22
N ALA A 143 -8.27 -0.76 0.48
CA ALA A 143 -7.68 -0.79 1.81
C ALA A 143 -6.84 0.47 2.03
N ASN A 144 -6.88 1.03 3.25
CA ASN A 144 -6.11 2.23 3.60
C ASN A 144 -5.43 2.11 4.96
N VAL A 145 -4.17 2.53 5.01
CA VAL A 145 -3.46 2.90 6.24
C VAL A 145 -2.76 4.25 6.03
N GLY A 146 -3.08 5.24 6.86
CA GLY A 146 -2.56 6.59 6.76
C GLY A 146 -3.63 7.60 6.31
N ASP A 147 -3.18 8.80 5.97
CA ASP A 147 -4.00 9.95 5.56
C ASP A 147 -4.14 10.10 4.03
N SER A 148 -3.59 9.16 3.26
CA SER A 148 -3.97 9.00 1.85
C SER A 148 -5.43 8.53 1.70
N ARG A 149 -6.05 8.81 0.56
CA ARG A 149 -7.50 8.66 0.39
C ARG A 149 -7.93 7.99 -0.91
N GLY A 150 -8.83 7.02 -0.80
CA GLY A 150 -9.54 6.40 -1.93
C GLY A 150 -10.95 6.96 -2.08
N VAL A 151 -11.30 7.44 -3.28
CA VAL A 151 -12.61 8.00 -3.61
C VAL A 151 -13.20 7.30 -4.83
N LEU A 152 -14.45 6.86 -4.74
CA LEU A 152 -15.23 6.30 -5.85
C LEU A 152 -16.22 7.34 -6.35
N SER A 153 -16.22 7.64 -7.65
CA SER A 153 -17.28 8.44 -8.27
C SER A 153 -18.37 7.53 -8.84
N LYS A 154 -19.62 7.73 -8.42
CA LYS A 154 -20.78 7.01 -8.94
C LYS A 154 -21.87 7.99 -9.31
N ARG A 155 -22.27 8.00 -10.59
CA ARG A 155 -23.29 8.93 -11.13
C ARG A 155 -22.98 10.40 -10.84
N GLY A 156 -21.71 10.79 -10.96
CA GLY A 156 -21.24 12.15 -10.70
C GLY A 156 -21.06 12.51 -9.22
N GLN A 157 -21.40 11.62 -8.29
CA GLN A 157 -21.18 11.84 -6.86
C GLN A 157 -19.88 11.19 -6.39
N ALA A 158 -19.04 11.97 -5.71
CA ALA A 158 -17.84 11.49 -5.03
C ALA A 158 -18.22 10.81 -3.71
N ILE A 159 -17.80 9.56 -3.54
CA ILE A 159 -18.03 8.74 -2.35
C ILE A 159 -16.66 8.36 -1.81
N GLN A 160 -16.31 8.89 -0.64
CA GLN A 160 -15.09 8.50 0.05
C GLN A 160 -15.21 7.02 0.49
N MET A 161 -14.26 6.20 0.04
CA MET A 161 -14.26 4.76 0.27
C MET A 161 -13.40 4.34 1.45
N THR A 162 -12.42 5.17 1.81
CA THR A 162 -11.48 4.97 2.91
C THR A 162 -11.70 6.02 3.98
N VAL A 163 -11.35 5.75 5.22
CA VAL A 163 -11.30 6.78 6.27
C VAL A 163 -9.84 7.13 6.50
N ASP A 164 -9.53 8.41 6.44
CA ASP A 164 -8.17 8.91 6.68
C ASP A 164 -7.80 8.68 8.15
N HIS A 165 -6.56 8.30 8.38
CA HIS A 165 -6.06 7.98 9.71
C HIS A 165 -5.39 9.20 10.31
N GLU A 166 -6.17 9.94 11.09
CA GLU A 166 -5.72 11.15 11.76
C GLU A 166 -5.49 10.90 13.26
N PRO A 167 -4.35 11.36 13.82
CA PRO A 167 -4.00 11.13 15.22
C PRO A 167 -5.08 11.52 16.23
N ASN A 168 -5.77 12.65 16.01
CA ASN A 168 -6.82 13.10 16.92
C ASN A 168 -8.05 12.19 16.89
N THR A 169 -8.41 11.64 15.73
CA THR A 169 -9.59 10.75 15.61
C THR A 169 -9.29 9.35 16.11
N GLU A 170 -8.03 8.91 16.02
CA GLU A 170 -7.59 7.60 16.46
C GLU A 170 -6.99 7.60 17.88
N ARG A 171 -7.00 8.75 18.58
CA ARG A 171 -6.33 8.96 19.88
C ARG A 171 -6.56 7.81 20.85
N GLY A 172 -7.82 7.38 21.03
CA GLY A 172 -8.13 6.27 21.94
C GLY A 172 -7.46 4.95 21.55
N SER A 173 -7.40 4.60 20.26
CA SER A 173 -6.70 3.40 19.77
C SER A 173 -5.19 3.51 20.00
N ILE A 174 -4.63 4.71 19.80
CA ILE A 174 -3.21 5.00 19.94
C ILE A 174 -2.77 4.90 21.40
N GLU A 175 -3.50 5.56 22.29
CA GLU A 175 -3.23 5.60 23.73
C GLU A 175 -3.43 4.21 24.37
N ASN A 176 -4.45 3.46 23.96
CA ASN A 176 -4.65 2.07 24.41
C ASN A 176 -3.50 1.12 24.02
N ARG A 177 -2.68 1.48 23.02
CA ARG A 177 -1.51 0.70 22.60
C ARG A 177 -0.20 1.21 23.19
N GLY A 178 -0.27 2.08 24.21
CA GLY A 178 0.90 2.66 24.87
C GLY A 178 1.57 3.79 24.08
N GLY A 179 0.95 4.28 23.01
CA GLY A 179 1.38 5.52 22.35
C GLY A 179 0.77 6.75 23.02
N PHE A 180 1.08 7.94 22.51
CA PHE A 180 0.39 9.17 22.89
C PHE A 180 0.21 10.09 21.69
N VAL A 181 -0.78 10.98 21.77
CA VAL A 181 -1.04 12.00 20.74
C VAL A 181 -0.74 13.38 21.31
N SER A 182 0.29 14.04 20.78
CA SER A 182 0.63 15.41 21.16
C SER A 182 0.34 16.39 20.01
N ASN A 183 -0.21 17.56 20.35
CA ASN A 183 -0.39 18.66 19.42
C ASN A 183 0.84 19.57 19.50
N MET A 184 1.85 19.33 18.67
CA MET A 184 2.86 20.34 18.40
C MET A 184 2.44 21.19 17.20
N PRO A 185 2.63 22.52 17.23
CA PRO A 185 2.33 23.36 16.08
C PRO A 185 3.13 22.87 14.86
N GLY A 186 2.42 22.36 13.85
CA GLY A 186 3.00 21.98 12.56
C GLY A 186 3.36 20.51 12.35
N VAL A 187 3.30 19.62 13.35
CA VAL A 187 3.51 18.17 13.17
C VAL A 187 2.73 17.39 14.24
N TYR A 188 1.94 16.39 13.84
CA TYR A 188 1.45 15.39 14.78
C TYR A 188 2.52 14.31 14.94
N GLN A 189 3.06 14.15 16.16
CA GLN A 189 4.06 13.13 16.45
C GLN A 189 3.46 12.04 17.33
N TYR A 190 3.84 10.81 16.99
CA TYR A 190 3.67 9.60 17.80
C TYR A 190 5.05 9.23 18.33
N ASN A 191 5.19 9.05 19.65
CA ASN A 191 6.34 8.32 20.17
C ASN A 191 5.83 7.04 20.81
N HIS A 192 6.16 5.91 20.18
CA HIS A 192 6.29 4.63 20.87
C HIS A 192 7.74 4.53 21.35
N GLU A 193 8.02 3.84 22.45
CA GLU A 193 9.36 3.75 23.06
C GLU A 193 10.44 3.12 22.16
N GLU A 194 10.12 2.71 20.93
CA GLU A 194 11.10 2.44 19.89
C GLU A 194 10.78 3.20 18.59
N ASN A 195 11.68 4.10 18.20
CA ASN A 195 11.68 4.87 16.94
C ASN A 195 11.74 3.99 15.67
N LYS A 196 10.71 3.19 15.39
CA LYS A 196 10.58 2.36 14.18
C LYS A 196 9.29 2.76 13.45
N MET A 197 9.44 3.48 12.34
CA MET A 197 8.33 3.82 11.46
C MET A 197 8.13 2.68 10.44
N GLY A 198 6.88 2.32 10.19
CA GLY A 198 6.46 1.26 9.27
C GLY A 198 5.32 1.76 8.36
N ILE A 199 4.36 0.89 8.04
CA ILE A 199 3.04 1.35 7.57
C ILE A 199 2.34 1.97 8.77
N TYR A 200 1.89 3.22 8.68
CA TYR A 200 1.36 4.04 9.78
C TYR A 200 0.63 3.23 10.89
N ARG A 201 1.33 2.92 12.00
CA ARG A 201 0.91 1.89 12.98
C ARG A 201 -0.27 2.27 13.89
N SER A 202 -0.77 3.50 13.81
CA SER A 202 -1.94 3.93 14.60
C SER A 202 -3.23 3.22 14.20
N SER A 203 -3.22 2.49 13.09
CA SER A 203 -4.45 2.03 12.45
C SER A 203 -4.29 0.67 11.77
N PHE A 204 -5.30 -0.18 11.92
CA PHE A 204 -5.47 -1.33 11.04
C PHE A 204 -5.87 -0.89 9.63
N PRO A 205 -5.55 -1.66 8.58
CA PRO A 205 -6.10 -1.41 7.26
C PRO A 205 -7.63 -1.36 7.34
N LYS A 206 -8.21 -0.21 7.02
CA LYS A 206 -9.66 -0.07 6.88
C LYS A 206 -10.01 -0.51 5.46
N ILE A 207 -10.72 -1.63 5.35
CA ILE A 207 -11.01 -2.30 4.09
C ILE A 207 -12.49 -2.15 3.74
N LYS A 208 -12.77 -1.83 2.48
CA LYS A 208 -14.13 -1.78 1.93
C LYS A 208 -14.19 -2.58 0.64
N GLY A 209 -15.07 -3.59 0.61
CA GLY A 209 -15.37 -4.40 -0.57
C GLY A 209 -16.74 -4.07 -1.17
N THR A 210 -16.93 -4.41 -2.44
CA THR A 210 -18.22 -4.39 -3.15
C THR A 210 -18.73 -5.78 -3.47
#